data_AF-A0A7W1V540-F1
#
_entry.id   AF-A0A7W1V540-F1
#
_cell.length_a   1.000
_cell.length_b   1.000
_cell.length_c   1.000
_cell.angle_alpha   90.00
_cell.angle_beta   90.00
_cell.angle_gamma   90.00
#
_symmetry.space_group_name_H-M   'P 1'
#
loop_
_entity.id
_entity.type
_entity.pdbx_description
1 polymer ?
#
loop_
_entity_poly.entity_id
_entity_poly.type
_entity_poly.pdbx_seq_one_letter_code
_entity_poly.pdbx_strand_id
1 'polypeptide(L)'
;MFADSDALLKYIEDEGVEFVDVRFCDLPGVMQHFTVPVSSFGPEVFEDGLMFDGSSIRGFQAIHESDMALFPDATTAYLDTFRTDKTLVVNFFIHDPLTGEAYSRDPRNIARKAQ
;
A
#
# COMPACT_ATOMS: atom_id res chain seq x y z
N MET A 1 -12.24 8.31 -2.83
CA MET A 1 -12.80 8.30 -4.22
C MET A 1 -13.52 6.99 -4.52
N PHE A 2 -13.05 5.87 -3.95
CA PHE A 2 -13.65 4.54 -4.12
C PHE A 2 -14.04 3.98 -2.75
N ALA A 3 -15.12 3.22 -2.68
CA ALA A 3 -15.60 2.58 -1.45
C ALA A 3 -15.17 1.11 -1.33
N ASP A 4 -14.82 0.49 -2.45
CA ASP A 4 -14.50 -0.93 -2.57
C ASP A 4 -13.36 -1.17 -3.59
N SER A 5 -12.80 -2.37 -3.55
CA SER A 5 -11.71 -2.82 -4.44
C SER A 5 -12.13 -2.87 -5.89
N ASP A 6 -13.36 -3.32 -6.17
CA ASP A 6 -13.85 -3.56 -7.53
C ASP A 6 -13.99 -2.25 -8.30
N ALA A 7 -14.49 -1.19 -7.65
CA ALA A 7 -14.56 0.14 -8.22
C ALA A 7 -13.18 0.72 -8.52
N LEU A 8 -12.17 0.43 -7.68
CA LEU A 8 -10.81 0.87 -7.92
C LEU A 8 -10.18 0.15 -9.12
N LEU A 9 -10.29 -1.18 -9.17
CA LEU A 9 -9.74 -1.99 -10.26
C LEU A 9 -10.39 -1.62 -11.60
N LYS A 10 -11.70 -1.42 -11.60
CA LYS A 10 -12.40 -0.92 -12.79
C LYS A 10 -11.91 0.47 -13.20
N TYR A 11 -11.68 1.37 -12.25
CA TYR A 11 -11.14 2.70 -12.56
C TYR A 11 -9.74 2.63 -13.18
N ILE A 12 -8.88 1.73 -12.69
CA ILE A 12 -7.55 1.48 -13.26
C ILE A 12 -7.66 1.07 -14.73
N GLU A 13 -8.58 0.16 -15.06
CA GLU A 13 -8.85 -0.27 -16.43
C GLU A 13 -9.42 0.85 -17.31
N ASP A 14 -10.50 1.51 -16.84
CA ASP A 14 -11.24 2.53 -17.59
C ASP A 14 -10.36 3.75 -17.92
N GLU A 15 -9.49 4.15 -16.99
CA GLU A 15 -8.56 5.25 -17.20
C GLU A 15 -7.29 4.84 -17.96
N GLY A 16 -7.03 3.55 -18.14
CA GLY A 16 -5.75 3.09 -18.72
C GLY A 16 -4.56 3.49 -17.86
N VAL A 17 -4.65 3.29 -16.55
CA VAL A 17 -3.52 3.45 -15.63
C VAL A 17 -2.47 2.40 -15.97
N GLU A 18 -1.20 2.80 -16.00
CA GLU A 18 -0.07 1.92 -16.32
C GLU A 18 0.65 1.45 -15.06
N PHE A 19 0.68 2.28 -14.03
CA PHE A 19 1.43 2.03 -12.80
C PHE A 19 0.62 2.34 -11.53
N VAL A 20 0.92 1.61 -10.46
CA VAL A 20 0.43 1.90 -9.12
C VAL A 20 1.61 2.29 -8.23
N ASP A 21 1.54 3.48 -7.64
CA ASP A 21 2.50 3.98 -6.67
C ASP A 21 2.02 3.62 -5.26
N VAL A 22 2.66 2.59 -4.70
CA VAL A 22 2.37 2.02 -3.38
C VAL A 22 3.01 2.91 -2.33
N ARG A 23 2.20 3.53 -1.46
CA ARG A 23 2.68 4.45 -0.42
C ARG A 23 2.37 3.97 0.99
N PHE A 24 3.32 4.14 1.90
CA PHE A 24 3.14 3.88 3.32
C PHE A 24 4.06 4.79 4.15
N CYS A 25 3.74 4.97 5.43
CA CYS A 25 4.47 5.87 6.31
C CYS A 25 5.42 5.09 7.23
N ASP A 26 6.68 5.51 7.31
CA ASP A 26 7.59 5.00 8.34
C ASP A 26 7.27 5.61 9.72
N LEU A 27 7.82 5.03 10.79
CA LEU A 27 7.56 5.48 12.16
C LEU A 27 7.94 6.96 12.41
N PRO A 28 9.07 7.48 11.90
CA PRO A 28 9.38 8.91 11.95
C PRO A 28 8.41 9.85 11.20
N GLY A 29 7.59 9.34 10.28
CA GLY A 29 6.63 10.15 9.53
C GLY A 29 7.00 10.41 8.07
N VAL A 30 8.04 9.74 7.54
CA VAL A 30 8.44 9.85 6.13
C VAL A 30 7.57 8.93 5.29
N MET A 31 7.01 9.49 4.21
CA MET A 31 6.29 8.72 3.21
C MET A 31 7.29 7.92 2.38
N GLN A 32 7.23 6.60 2.53
CA GLN A 32 7.96 5.63 1.72
C GLN A 32 7.07 5.21 0.55
N HIS A 33 7.69 4.89 -0.58
CA HIS A 33 6.93 4.42 -1.73
C HIS A 33 7.76 3.58 -2.69
N PHE A 34 7.07 2.74 -3.46
CA PHE A 34 7.61 2.08 -4.64
C PHE A 34 6.51 1.95 -5.69
N THR A 35 6.90 1.77 -6.95
CA THR A 35 5.97 1.72 -8.07
C THR A 35 5.94 0.30 -8.65
N VAL A 36 4.74 -0.22 -8.90
CA VAL A 36 4.52 -1.52 -9.55
C VAL A 36 3.71 -1.33 -10.84
N PRO A 37 3.90 -2.17 -11.87
CA PRO A 37 3.02 -2.17 -13.02
C PRO A 37 1.62 -2.64 -12.62
N VAL A 38 0.58 -2.14 -13.28
CA VAL A 38 -0.82 -2.56 -13.02
C VAL A 38 -1.03 -4.06 -13.18
N SER A 39 -0.23 -4.74 -14.03
CA SER A 39 -0.24 -6.20 -14.16
C SER A 39 0.09 -6.96 -12.88
N SER A 40 0.68 -6.30 -11.88
CA SER A 40 1.00 -6.84 -10.56
C SER A 40 0.06 -6.33 -9.46
N PHE A 41 -0.99 -5.59 -9.82
CA PHE A 41 -1.96 -5.01 -8.89
C PHE A 41 -3.38 -5.51 -9.22
N GLY A 42 -3.62 -6.81 -9.04
CA GLY A 42 -4.91 -7.45 -9.23
C GLY A 42 -5.74 -7.59 -7.95
N PRO A 43 -6.89 -8.27 -8.02
CA PRO A 43 -7.76 -8.56 -6.87
C PRO A 43 -7.01 -9.24 -5.72
N GLU A 44 -6.05 -10.10 -6.03
CA GLU A 44 -5.23 -10.83 -5.06
C GLU A 44 -4.48 -9.90 -4.10
N VAL A 45 -4.13 -8.68 -4.52
CA VAL A 45 -3.42 -7.74 -3.64
C VAL A 45 -4.28 -7.26 -2.47
N PHE A 46 -5.61 -7.30 -2.60
CA PHE A 46 -6.53 -6.96 -1.51
C PHE A 46 -6.69 -8.11 -0.50
N GLU A 47 -6.46 -9.35 -0.92
CA GLU A 47 -6.60 -10.55 -0.09
C GLU A 47 -5.28 -11.00 0.52
N ASP A 48 -4.22 -11.03 -0.28
CA ASP A 48 -2.88 -11.56 0.08
C ASP A 48 -1.89 -10.45 0.48
N GLY A 49 -2.11 -9.22 0.01
CA GLY A 49 -1.20 -8.09 0.21
C GLY A 49 0.06 -8.14 -0.66
N LEU A 50 0.83 -7.04 -0.64
CA LEU A 50 2.14 -6.95 -1.27
C LEU A 50 3.25 -7.17 -0.25
N MET A 51 4.13 -8.13 -0.52
CA MET A 51 5.28 -8.41 0.35
C MET A 51 6.38 -7.38 0.15
N PHE A 52 6.99 -6.91 1.23
CA PHE A 52 8.15 -6.02 1.20
C PHE A 52 9.12 -6.28 2.37
N ASP A 53 10.36 -5.82 2.20
CA ASP A 53 11.38 -5.86 3.24
C ASP A 53 11.23 -4.68 4.22
N GLY A 54 10.69 -4.98 5.40
CA GLY A 54 10.53 -4.06 6.53
C GLY A 54 11.84 -3.74 7.27
N SER A 55 12.92 -4.51 7.08
CA SER A 55 14.21 -4.24 7.74
C SER A 55 14.90 -2.98 7.22
N SER A 56 14.58 -2.61 5.98
CA SER A 56 15.03 -1.38 5.35
C SER A 56 14.24 -0.13 5.81
N ILE A 57 13.21 -0.30 6.65
CA ILE A 57 12.36 0.80 7.13
C ILE A 57 12.68 1.14 8.59
N ARG A 58 12.96 2.42 8.83
CA ARG A 58 13.35 2.91 10.16
C ARG A 58 12.22 2.73 11.17
N GLY A 59 12.53 2.07 12.28
CA GLY A 59 11.60 1.84 13.38
C GLY A 59 10.71 0.61 13.23
N PHE A 60 10.86 -0.17 12.15
CA PHE A 60 10.13 -1.41 11.93
C PHE A 60 10.91 -2.62 12.45
N GLN A 61 11.01 -3.68 11.66
CA GLN A 61 11.55 -4.97 12.09
C GLN A 61 13.07 -5.03 12.00
N ALA A 62 13.67 -5.87 12.84
CA ALA A 62 15.07 -6.24 12.69
C ALA A 62 15.24 -7.22 11.51
N ILE A 63 16.48 -7.38 11.02
CA ILE A 63 16.83 -8.22 9.85
C ILE A 63 16.26 -9.65 9.93
N HIS A 64 16.06 -10.19 11.13
CA HIS A 64 15.59 -11.56 11.33
C HIS A 64 14.07 -11.76 11.18
N GLU A 65 13.28 -10.68 11.13
CA GLU A 65 11.82 -10.69 10.92
C GLU A 65 11.42 -9.65 9.86
N SER A 66 12.16 -9.61 8.75
CA SER A 66 12.08 -8.53 7.76
C SER A 66 10.78 -8.49 6.97
N ASP A 67 10.20 -9.63 6.65
CA ASP A 67 9.11 -9.69 5.70
C ASP A 67 7.82 -9.11 6.32
N MET A 68 7.22 -8.17 5.61
CA MET A 68 5.94 -7.55 6.00
C MET A 68 5.00 -7.46 4.81
N ALA A 69 3.69 -7.36 5.08
CA ALA A 69 2.66 -7.29 4.05
C ALA A 69 2.03 -5.89 4.01
N LEU A 70 1.79 -5.39 2.79
CA LEU A 70 1.11 -4.12 2.52
C LEU A 70 -0.28 -4.38 1.95
N PHE A 71 -1.30 -3.85 2.61
CA PHE A 71 -2.70 -3.96 2.16
C PHE A 71 -3.22 -2.61 1.68
N PRO A 72 -3.77 -2.53 0.45
CA PRO A 72 -4.21 -1.26 -0.14
C PRO A 72 -5.45 -0.68 0.56
N ASP A 73 -5.49 0.64 0.66
CA ASP A 73 -6.68 1.40 1.04
C ASP A 73 -7.27 2.13 -0.17
N ALA A 74 -8.28 1.51 -0.80
CA ALA A 74 -8.93 2.02 -2.01
C ALA A 74 -9.52 3.43 -1.84
N THR A 75 -9.89 3.81 -0.61
CA THR A 75 -10.49 5.12 -0.34
C THR A 75 -9.52 6.28 -0.63
N THR A 76 -8.22 5.99 -0.55
CA THR A 76 -7.13 6.96 -0.67
C THR A 76 -6.63 7.17 -2.08
N ALA A 77 -7.11 6.41 -3.07
CA ALA A 77 -6.55 6.42 -4.39
C ALA A 77 -6.76 7.74 -5.13
N TYR A 78 -5.73 8.23 -5.84
CA TYR A 78 -5.78 9.40 -6.71
C TYR A 78 -4.72 9.34 -7.82
N LEU A 79 -4.96 9.99 -8.96
CA LEU A 79 -3.99 10.04 -10.06
C LEU A 79 -2.84 11.02 -9.76
N ASP A 80 -1.60 10.60 -10.03
CA ASP A 80 -0.43 11.46 -9.97
C ASP A 80 -0.35 12.34 -11.21
N THR A 81 -0.55 13.65 -11.05
CA THR A 81 -0.50 14.62 -12.14
C THR A 81 0.91 14.99 -12.60
N PHE A 82 1.94 14.52 -11.89
CA PHE A 82 3.33 14.87 -12.15
C PHE A 82 4.10 13.80 -12.93
N ARG A 83 3.51 12.63 -13.18
CA ARG A 83 4.14 11.54 -13.95
C ARG A 83 3.70 11.56 -15.41
N THR A 84 4.63 11.23 -16.29
CA THR A 84 4.36 11.10 -17.74
C THR A 84 3.45 9.91 -18.00
N ASP A 85 3.80 8.75 -17.45
CA ASP A 85 3.01 7.53 -17.56
C ASP A 85 1.91 7.56 -16.50
N LYS A 86 0.67 7.20 -16.88
CA LYS A 86 -0.49 7.36 -16.02
C LYS A 86 -0.34 6.48 -14.78
N THR A 87 -0.15 7.12 -13.62
CA THR A 87 0.18 6.46 -12.37
C THR A 87 -0.86 6.77 -11.31
N LEU A 88 -1.38 5.74 -10.66
CA LEU A 88 -2.33 5.86 -9.55
C LEU A 88 -1.59 5.73 -8.22
N VAL A 89 -1.73 6.73 -7.35
CA VAL A 89 -1.21 6.68 -5.98
C VAL A 89 -2.23 6.02 -5.07
N VAL A 90 -1.80 5.07 -4.26
CA VAL A 90 -2.63 4.40 -3.24
C VAL A 90 -1.84 4.29 -1.95
N ASN A 91 -2.46 4.63 -0.82
CA ASN A 91 -1.86 4.38 0.50
C ASN A 91 -2.19 2.97 0.99
N PHE A 92 -1.26 2.37 1.74
CA PHE A 92 -1.35 1.01 2.24
C PHE A 92 -1.23 0.99 3.76
N PHE A 93 -1.81 -0.04 4.37
CA PHE A 93 -1.58 -0.43 5.76
C PHE A 93 -0.52 -1.52 5.80
N ILE A 94 0.25 -1.57 6.88
CA ILE A 94 1.26 -2.61 7.07
C ILE A 94 0.73 -3.64 8.06
N HIS A 95 0.83 -4.91 7.69
CA HIS A 95 0.36 -6.03 8.48
C HIS A 95 1.47 -7.08 8.63
N ASP A 96 1.36 -7.88 9.68
CA ASP A 96 2.20 -9.06 9.85
C ASP A 96 1.79 -10.12 8.82
N PRO A 97 2.72 -10.66 8.03
CA PRO A 97 2.39 -11.54 6.90
C PRO A 97 2.00 -12.95 7.34
N LEU A 98 2.32 -13.38 8.57
CA LEU A 98 2.01 -14.71 9.07
C LEU A 98 0.65 -14.75 9.76
N THR A 99 0.35 -13.71 10.53
CA THR A 99 -0.88 -13.63 11.33
C THR A 99 -1.98 -12.80 10.64
N GLY A 100 -1.61 -11.95 9.67
CA GLY A 100 -2.50 -10.97 9.05
C GLY A 100 -2.85 -9.79 9.97
N GLU A 101 -2.31 -9.74 11.18
CA GLU A 101 -2.66 -8.70 12.15
C GLU A 101 -2.07 -7.34 11.76
N ALA A 102 -2.82 -6.28 12.06
CA ALA A 102 -2.40 -4.90 11.84
C ALA A 102 -1.11 -4.60 12.62
N TYR A 103 -0.04 -4.21 11.91
CA TYR A 103 1.28 -4.00 12.50
C TYR A 103 1.22 -2.87 13.54
N SER A 104 1.70 -3.16 14.75
CA SER A 104 1.54 -2.28 15.91
C SER A 104 2.36 -0.98 15.82
N ARG A 105 3.37 -0.93 14.94
CA ARG A 105 4.23 0.24 14.73
C ARG A 105 3.95 0.98 13.43
N ASP A 106 2.95 0.57 12.66
CA ASP A 106 2.46 1.35 11.53
C ASP A 106 1.65 2.56 12.04
N PRO A 107 2.11 3.80 11.80
CA PRO A 107 1.40 4.99 12.23
C PRO A 107 -0.05 5.06 11.72
N ARG A 108 -0.31 4.53 10.52
CA ARG A 108 -1.65 4.54 9.91
C ARG A 108 -2.59 3.60 10.65
N ASN A 109 -2.12 2.41 11.02
CA ASN A 109 -2.87 1.48 11.86
C ASN A 109 -3.16 2.02 13.25
N ILE A 110 -2.19 2.72 13.86
CA ILE A 110 -2.39 3.39 15.15
C ILE A 110 -3.49 4.45 15.02
N ALA A 111 -3.45 5.28 13.96
CA ALA A 111 -4.47 6.29 13.72
C ALA A 111 -5.87 5.67 13.51
N ARG A 112 -5.97 4.57 12.76
CA ARG A 112 -7.23 3.83 12.54
C ARG A 112 -7.81 3.27 13.84
N LYS A 113 -6.97 2.77 14.76
CA LYS A 113 -7.40 2.25 16.07
C LYS A 113 -7.86 3.33 17.04
N ALA A 114 -7.48 4.59 16.82
CA ALA A 114 -7.82 5.72 17.69
C ALA A 114 -9.13 6.43 17.33
N GLN A 115 -9.74 6.09 16.19
CA GLN A 115 -11.06 6.57 15.76
C GLN A 115 -12.18 5.81 16.45
#